data_AF-A0AA97MXJ3-F1
#
_entry.id   AF-A0AA97MXJ3-F1
#
_cell.length_a   1.000
_cell.length_b   1.000
_cell.length_c   1.000
_cell.angle_alpha   90.00
_cell.angle_beta   90.00
_cell.angle_gamma   90.00
#
_symmetry.space_group_name_H-M   'P 1'
#
loop_
_entity.id
_entity.type
_entity.pdbx_description
1 polymer ?
#
loop_
_entity_poly.entity_id
_entity_poly.type
_entity_poly.pdbx_seq_one_letter_code
_entity_poly.pdbx_strand_id
1 'polypeptide(L)'
;MVAGAFPLAKLLSLGARQLSRPLAARIKAGARASPFFRSYICLPPAQLYHWVEMRTKMRLLGFRGAAVKPLNEEAAAELGAELLGEALVFGVGGLCLYLEYLRQAGQSRRREEHLEQTLTDLREGLERLQRDLEELRAQ
;
A
#
# COMPACT_ATOMS: atom_id res chain seq x y z
N MET A 1 22.10 -0.08 -7.56
CA MET A 1 21.18 -1.06 -6.95
C MET A 1 19.79 -0.44 -6.91
N VAL A 2 18.94 -0.72 -7.90
CA VAL A 2 17.57 -0.19 -8.00
C VAL A 2 16.64 -1.40 -8.05
N ALA A 3 16.15 -1.84 -6.89
CA ALA A 3 15.16 -2.90 -6.79
C ALA A 3 14.35 -2.80 -5.48
N GLY A 4 13.84 -1.60 -5.17
CA GLY A 4 12.94 -1.38 -4.03
C GLY A 4 11.46 -1.29 -4.39
N ALA A 5 11.12 -0.88 -5.62
CA ALA A 5 9.73 -0.58 -6.01
C ALA A 5 8.94 -1.78 -6.56
N PHE A 6 9.63 -2.77 -7.15
CA PHE A 6 8.99 -3.90 -7.82
C PHE A 6 8.42 -5.00 -6.87
N PRO A 7 9.01 -5.28 -5.69
CA PRO A 7 8.47 -6.27 -4.76
C PRO A 7 7.19 -5.81 -4.05
N LEU A 8 7.13 -4.54 -3.65
CA LEU A 8 6.00 -3.99 -2.90
C LEU A 8 4.73 -3.89 -3.75
N ALA A 9 4.84 -3.40 -4.98
CA ALA A 9 3.71 -3.30 -5.91
C ALA A 9 3.14 -4.67 -6.30
N LYS A 10 4.00 -5.68 -6.45
CA LYS A 10 3.59 -7.08 -6.68
C LYS A 10 2.93 -7.70 -5.45
N LEU A 11 3.46 -7.47 -4.25
CA LEU A 11 2.86 -7.97 -3.01
C LEU A 11 1.51 -7.31 -2.72
N LEU A 12 1.39 -6.00 -2.94
CA LEU A 12 0.12 -5.28 -2.82
C LEU A 12 -0.91 -5.81 -3.81
N SER A 13 -0.54 -6.04 -5.08
CA SER A 13 -1.48 -6.57 -6.09
C SER A 13 -1.83 -8.05 -5.90
N LEU A 14 -0.92 -8.88 -5.37
CA LEU A 14 -1.21 -10.28 -5.02
C LEU A 14 -2.04 -10.39 -3.73
N GLY A 15 -1.68 -9.62 -2.69
CA GLY A 15 -2.42 -9.55 -1.43
C GLY A 15 -3.85 -9.06 -1.65
N ALA A 16 -4.03 -8.08 -2.53
CA ALA A 16 -5.34 -7.61 -2.97
C ALA A 16 -6.22 -8.74 -3.50
N ARG A 17 -5.68 -9.67 -4.31
CA ARG A 17 -6.45 -10.77 -4.91
C ARG A 17 -6.66 -11.96 -4.00
N GLN A 18 -5.75 -12.22 -3.06
CA GLN A 18 -5.79 -13.40 -2.21
C GLN A 18 -6.47 -13.16 -0.86
N LEU A 19 -6.42 -11.93 -0.33
CA LEU A 19 -7.08 -11.58 0.94
C LEU A 19 -8.51 -11.06 0.76
N SER A 20 -8.83 -10.50 -0.40
CA SER A 20 -10.18 -10.01 -0.74
C SER A 20 -11.25 -11.09 -0.62
N ARG A 21 -11.02 -12.27 -1.21
CA ARG A 21 -12.00 -13.37 -1.20
C ARG A 21 -12.35 -13.89 0.21
N PRO A 22 -11.39 -14.26 1.07
CA PRO A 22 -11.70 -14.74 2.42
C PRO A 22 -12.24 -13.62 3.33
N LEU A 23 -11.76 -12.37 3.20
CA LEU A 23 -12.34 -11.26 3.98
C LEU A 23 -13.77 -10.94 3.55
N ALA A 24 -14.03 -10.88 2.24
CA ALA A 24 -15.37 -10.65 1.72
C ALA A 24 -16.37 -11.71 2.23
N ALA A 25 -15.95 -12.97 2.31
CA ALA A 25 -16.76 -14.03 2.89
C ALA A 25 -17.07 -13.80 4.38
N ARG A 26 -16.09 -13.33 5.17
CA ARG A 26 -16.31 -13.01 6.59
C ARG A 26 -17.16 -11.76 6.80
N ILE A 27 -16.99 -10.73 5.98
CA ILE A 27 -17.80 -9.51 6.03
C ILE A 27 -19.24 -9.80 5.57
N LYS A 28 -19.44 -10.65 4.56
CA LYS A 28 -20.77 -11.16 4.18
C LYS A 28 -21.45 -11.90 5.34
N ALA A 29 -20.71 -12.74 6.07
CA ALA A 29 -21.23 -13.41 7.26
C ALA A 29 -21.62 -12.41 8.37
N GLY A 30 -20.80 -11.38 8.61
CA GLY A 30 -21.09 -10.30 9.57
C GLY A 30 -22.26 -9.38 9.17
N ALA A 31 -22.40 -9.09 7.88
CA ALA A 31 -23.50 -8.30 7.33
C ALA A 31 -24.83 -9.05 7.36
N ARG A 32 -24.82 -10.39 7.26
CA ARG A 32 -26.00 -11.24 7.51
C ARG A 32 -26.38 -11.30 8.99
N ALA A 33 -25.40 -11.20 9.88
CA ALA A 33 -25.62 -11.25 11.32
C ALA A 33 -26.20 -9.95 11.89
N SER A 34 -26.04 -8.79 11.22
CA SER A 34 -26.60 -7.53 11.70
C SER A 34 -27.16 -6.62 10.60
N PRO A 35 -28.45 -6.23 10.66
CA PRO A 35 -29.07 -5.34 9.68
C PRO A 35 -28.50 -3.91 9.74
N PHE A 36 -27.97 -3.47 10.89
CA PHE A 36 -27.28 -2.18 11.03
C PHE A 36 -26.01 -2.11 10.16
N PHE A 37 -25.18 -3.15 10.21
CA PHE A 37 -23.96 -3.22 9.41
C PHE A 37 -24.26 -3.29 7.91
N ARG A 38 -25.33 -4.02 7.54
CA ARG A 38 -25.83 -4.07 6.16
C ARG A 38 -26.20 -2.68 5.63
N SER A 39 -27.07 -1.96 6.33
CA SER A 39 -27.62 -0.68 5.86
C SER A 39 -26.70 0.51 6.03
N TYR A 40 -25.87 0.54 7.07
CA TYR A 40 -25.09 1.73 7.41
C TYR A 40 -23.63 1.66 6.92
N ILE A 41 -23.09 0.45 6.74
CA ILE A 41 -21.66 0.27 6.42
C ILE A 41 -21.50 -0.31 5.02
N CYS A 42 -22.24 -1.35 4.63
CA CYS A 42 -22.09 -1.98 3.32
C CYS A 42 -22.88 -1.27 2.19
N LEU A 43 -24.11 -0.84 2.45
CA LEU A 43 -25.01 -0.27 1.45
C LEU A 43 -24.55 1.10 0.87
N PRO A 44 -24.11 2.08 1.68
CA PRO A 44 -23.75 3.41 1.17
C PRO A 44 -22.54 3.41 0.20
N PRO A 45 -21.40 2.74 0.51
CA PRO A 45 -20.28 2.66 -0.43
C PRO A 45 -20.64 1.87 -1.70
N ALA A 46 -21.44 0.81 -1.58
CA ALA A 46 -21.87 0.02 -2.73
C ALA A 46 -22.77 0.81 -3.69
N GLN A 47 -23.72 1.57 -3.14
CA GLN A 47 -24.59 2.44 -3.95
C GLN A 47 -23.81 3.58 -4.61
N LEU A 48 -22.83 4.16 -3.91
CA LEU A 48 -21.94 5.17 -4.46
C LEU A 48 -21.10 4.61 -5.61
N TYR A 49 -20.49 3.43 -5.43
CA TYR A 49 -19.68 2.78 -6.47
C TYR A 49 -20.51 2.50 -7.71
N HIS A 50 -21.68 1.88 -7.55
CA HIS A 50 -22.60 1.59 -8.66
C HIS A 50 -23.07 2.88 -9.36
N TRP A 51 -23.36 3.93 -8.59
CA TRP A 51 -23.74 5.22 -9.16
C TRP A 51 -22.61 5.83 -10.00
N VAL A 52 -21.37 5.84 -9.49
CA VAL A 52 -20.20 6.33 -10.22
C VAL A 52 -19.93 5.50 -11.47
N GLU A 53 -19.95 4.17 -11.35
CA GLU A 53 -19.70 3.24 -12.45
C GLU A 53 -20.72 3.44 -13.58
N MET A 54 -22.01 3.45 -13.23
CA MET A 54 -23.09 3.62 -14.20
C MET A 54 -23.11 5.03 -14.79
N ARG A 55 -22.83 6.07 -13.99
CA ARG A 55 -22.68 7.46 -14.48
C ARG A 55 -21.54 7.55 -15.50
N THR A 56 -20.44 6.87 -15.25
CA THR A 56 -19.24 6.86 -16.10
C THR A 56 -19.49 6.08 -17.39
N LYS A 57 -20.06 4.87 -17.30
CA LYS A 57 -20.48 4.08 -18.47
C LYS A 57 -21.48 4.84 -19.35
N MET A 58 -22.47 5.50 -18.75
CA MET A 58 -23.47 6.28 -19.51
C MET A 58 -22.86 7.52 -20.19
N ARG A 59 -21.89 8.20 -19.56
CA ARG A 59 -21.15 9.30 -20.20
C ARG A 59 -20.27 8.81 -21.35
N LEU A 60 -19.56 7.70 -21.17
CA LEU A 60 -18.69 7.12 -22.20
C LEU A 60 -19.47 6.62 -23.42
N LEU A 61 -20.64 6.01 -23.18
CA LEU A 61 -21.52 5.50 -24.25
C LEU A 61 -22.42 6.60 -24.86
N GLY A 62 -22.28 7.86 -24.44
CA GLY A 62 -23.01 9.00 -25.00
C GLY A 62 -24.49 9.13 -24.59
N PHE A 63 -25.00 8.22 -23.75
CA PHE A 63 -26.39 8.28 -23.26
C PHE A 63 -26.54 9.35 -22.18
N ARG A 64 -27.09 10.52 -22.55
CA ARG A 64 -27.47 11.58 -21.60
C ARG A 64 -28.88 11.30 -21.07
N GLY A 65 -28.99 10.89 -19.81
CA GLY A 65 -30.25 10.97 -19.05
C GLY A 65 -30.94 9.67 -18.64
N ALA A 66 -30.33 8.50 -18.85
CA ALA A 66 -30.89 7.26 -18.28
C ALA A 66 -30.73 7.27 -16.75
N ALA A 67 -31.86 7.22 -16.02
CA ALA A 67 -31.86 7.09 -14.57
C ALA A 67 -31.19 5.77 -14.17
N VAL A 68 -30.12 5.85 -13.39
CA VAL A 68 -29.41 4.67 -12.88
C VAL A 68 -30.35 3.96 -11.90
N LYS A 69 -30.86 2.79 -12.28
CA LYS A 69 -31.70 1.97 -11.40
C LYS A 69 -30.86 1.56 -10.18
N PRO A 70 -31.34 1.81 -8.94
CA PRO A 70 -30.63 1.39 -7.75
C PRO A 70 -30.45 -0.13 -7.75
N LEU A 71 -29.28 -0.56 -7.29
CA LEU A 71 -28.93 -1.98 -7.22
C LEU A 71 -29.82 -2.68 -6.19
N ASN A 72 -30.19 -3.94 -6.45
CA ASN A 72 -30.93 -4.76 -5.48
C ASN A 72 -30.17 -4.80 -4.14
N GLU A 73 -30.87 -4.72 -3.01
CA GLU A 73 -30.23 -4.58 -1.68
C GLU A 73 -29.23 -5.70 -1.38
N GLU A 74 -29.52 -6.92 -1.85
CA GLU A 74 -28.64 -8.07 -1.69
C GLU A 74 -27.34 -7.93 -2.49
N ALA A 75 -27.43 -7.46 -3.73
CA ALA A 75 -26.27 -7.22 -4.58
C ALA A 75 -25.42 -6.03 -4.07
N ALA A 76 -26.07 -4.99 -3.52
CA ALA A 76 -25.37 -3.88 -2.88
C ALA A 76 -24.64 -4.32 -1.60
N ALA A 77 -25.25 -5.17 -0.79
CA ALA A 77 -24.59 -5.72 0.39
C ALA A 77 -23.38 -6.61 0.04
N GLU A 78 -23.49 -7.39 -1.04
CA GLU A 78 -22.41 -8.23 -1.57
C GLU A 78 -21.23 -7.40 -2.08
N LEU A 79 -21.50 -6.40 -2.92
CA LEU A 79 -20.46 -5.50 -3.46
C LEU A 79 -19.81 -4.65 -2.36
N GLY A 80 -20.62 -4.15 -1.42
CA GLY A 80 -20.14 -3.37 -0.28
C GLY A 80 -19.24 -4.17 0.65
N ALA A 81 -19.58 -5.44 0.89
CA ALA A 81 -18.75 -6.35 1.69
C ALA A 81 -17.39 -6.64 1.05
N GLU A 82 -17.35 -6.79 -0.28
CA GLU A 82 -16.10 -6.97 -1.03
C GLU A 82 -15.21 -5.72 -0.97
N LEU A 83 -15.79 -4.54 -1.26
CA LEU A 83 -15.09 -3.26 -1.20
C LEU A 83 -14.54 -2.95 0.20
N LEU A 84 -15.32 -3.20 1.26
CA LEU A 84 -14.87 -2.99 2.64
C LEU A 84 -13.75 -3.95 3.03
N GLY A 85 -13.81 -5.20 2.58
CA GLY A 85 -12.75 -6.19 2.82
C GLY A 85 -11.44 -5.79 2.17
N GLU A 86 -11.50 -5.35 0.92
CA GLU A 86 -10.33 -4.82 0.22
C GLU A 86 -9.78 -3.56 0.89
N ALA A 87 -10.65 -2.60 1.21
CA ALA A 87 -10.24 -1.35 1.86
C ALA A 87 -9.56 -1.58 3.22
N LEU A 88 -10.04 -2.55 4.02
CA LEU A 88 -9.41 -2.91 5.29
C LEU A 88 -8.02 -3.51 5.11
N VAL A 89 -7.87 -4.45 4.18
CA VAL A 89 -6.58 -5.09 3.90
C VAL A 89 -5.57 -4.07 3.39
N PHE A 90 -5.98 -3.23 2.43
CA PHE A 90 -5.12 -2.16 1.91
C PHE A 90 -4.84 -1.08 2.95
N GLY A 91 -5.81 -0.73 3.79
CA GLY A 91 -5.64 0.25 4.86
C GLY A 91 -4.62 -0.22 5.89
N VAL A 92 -4.76 -1.45 6.40
CA VAL A 92 -3.82 -2.02 7.38
C VAL A 92 -2.44 -2.25 6.76
N GLY A 93 -2.38 -2.83 5.56
CA GLY A 93 -1.11 -3.07 4.87
C GLY A 93 -0.40 -1.76 4.51
N GLY A 94 -1.13 -0.79 3.97
CA GLY A 94 -0.62 0.54 3.64
C GLY A 94 -0.16 1.32 4.87
N LEU A 95 -0.91 1.23 5.98
CA LEU A 95 -0.52 1.85 7.24
C LEU A 95 0.77 1.22 7.81
N CYS A 96 0.88 -0.11 7.83
CA CYS A 96 2.11 -0.78 8.25
C CYS A 96 3.31 -0.35 7.40
N LEU A 97 3.15 -0.33 6.06
CA LEU A 97 4.21 0.12 5.15
C LEU A 97 4.57 1.59 5.37
N TYR A 98 3.58 2.44 5.61
CA TYR A 98 3.80 3.86 5.88
C TYR A 98 4.56 4.07 7.20
N LEU A 99 4.19 3.36 8.26
CA LEU A 99 4.89 3.41 9.54
C LEU A 99 6.31 2.87 9.43
N GLU A 100 6.51 1.79 8.68
CA GLU A 100 7.85 1.25 8.44
C GLU A 100 8.71 2.20 7.60
N TYR A 101 8.12 2.85 6.59
CA TYR A 101 8.79 3.90 5.83
C TYR A 101 9.23 5.06 6.72
N LEU A 102 8.35 5.55 7.60
CA LEU A 102 8.70 6.60 8.57
C LEU A 102 9.82 6.15 9.52
N ARG A 103 9.74 4.92 10.03
CA ARG A 103 10.78 4.34 10.90
C ARG A 103 12.11 4.20 10.17
N GLN A 104 12.10 3.75 8.93
CA GLN A 104 13.27 3.53 8.10
C GLN A 104 13.93 4.85 7.68
N ALA A 105 13.14 5.90 7.40
CA ALA A 105 13.66 7.24 7.12
C ALA A 105 14.51 7.79 8.28
N GLY A 106 14.13 7.50 9.52
CA GLY A 106 14.93 7.84 10.71
C GLY A 106 16.23 7.04 10.82
N GLN A 107 16.25 5.78 10.39
CA GLN A 107 17.46 4.94 10.44
C GLN A 107 18.45 5.21 9.29
N SER A 108 18.00 5.70 8.15
CA SER A 108 18.89 6.02 7.01
C SER A 108 19.96 7.03 7.40
N ARG A 109 19.62 8.05 8.20
CA ARG A 109 20.59 9.05 8.68
C ARG A 109 21.75 8.43 9.47
N ARG A 110 21.46 7.48 10.36
CA ARG A 110 22.49 6.76 11.14
C ARG A 110 23.39 5.88 10.27
N ARG A 111 22.84 5.33 9.18
CA ARG A 111 23.62 4.55 8.21
C ARG A 111 24.54 5.46 7.39
N GLU A 112 24.06 6.62 6.99
CA GLU A 112 24.87 7.64 6.32
C GLU A 112 26.03 8.10 7.22
N GLU A 113 25.75 8.41 8.50
CA GLU A 113 26.77 8.76 9.49
C GLU A 113 27.83 7.66 9.65
N HIS A 114 27.43 6.38 9.76
CA HIS A 114 28.37 5.26 9.84
C HIS A 114 29.21 5.08 8.56
N LEU A 115 28.60 5.29 7.39
CA LEU A 115 29.30 5.21 6.10
C LEU A 115 30.34 6.32 5.98
N GLU A 116 30.01 7.55 6.39
CA GLU A 116 30.94 8.68 6.40
C GLU A 116 32.12 8.45 7.36
N GLN A 117 31.85 7.93 8.56
CA GLN A 117 32.90 7.56 9.51
C GLN A 117 33.84 6.51 8.93
N THR A 118 33.28 5.44 8.36
CA THR A 118 34.08 4.35 7.75
C THR A 118 34.94 4.87 6.59
N LEU A 119 34.42 5.79 5.76
CA LEU A 119 35.20 6.41 4.68
C LEU A 119 36.33 7.29 5.20
N THR A 120 36.09 8.00 6.30
CA THR A 120 37.09 8.85 6.95
C THR A 120 38.24 8.00 7.50
N ASP A 121 37.91 6.94 8.24
CA ASP A 121 38.91 6.01 8.80
C ASP A 121 39.77 5.34 7.72
N LEU A 122 39.15 4.91 6.61
CA LEU A 122 39.87 4.32 5.48
C LEU A 122 40.81 5.32 4.80
N ARG A 123 40.39 6.58 4.66
CA ARG A 123 41.25 7.65 4.12
C ARG A 123 42.45 7.90 5.03
N GLU A 124 42.23 8.01 6.33
CA GLU A 124 43.33 8.17 7.29
C GLU A 124 44.30 6.99 7.27
N GLY A 125 43.78 5.76 7.15
CA GLY A 125 44.61 4.56 7.01
C GLY A 125 45.49 4.59 5.75
N LEU A 126 44.94 5.02 4.62
CA LEU A 126 45.70 5.19 3.37
C LEU A 126 46.78 6.27 3.51
N GLU A 127 46.47 7.42 4.13
CA GLU A 127 47.45 8.49 4.35
C GLU A 127 48.59 8.05 5.27
N ARG A 128 48.30 7.27 6.32
CA ARG A 128 49.34 6.72 7.21
C ARG A 128 50.24 5.75 6.45
N LEU A 129 49.66 4.82 5.70
CA LEU A 129 50.43 3.88 4.87
C LEU A 129 51.29 4.60 3.82
N GLN A 130 50.79 5.68 3.22
CA GLN A 130 51.60 6.49 2.29
C GLN A 130 52.79 7.14 3.00
N ARG A 131 52.59 7.71 4.19
CA ARG A 131 53.68 8.30 4.97
C ARG A 131 54.73 7.26 5.37
N ASP A 132 54.31 6.09 5.86
CA ASP A 132 55.23 5.01 6.23
C ASP A 132 56.07 4.54 5.03
N LEU A 133 55.46 4.47 3.83
CA LEU A 133 56.19 4.15 2.59
C LEU A 133 57.16 5.24 2.16
N GLU A 134 56.82 6.52 2.35
CA GLU A 134 57.71 7.64 2.08
C GLU A 134 58.90 7.66 3.05
N GLU A 135 58.67 7.39 4.33
CA GLU A 135 59.73 7.27 5.34
C GLU A 135 60.68 6.10 5.04
N LEU A 136 60.15 4.92 4.68
CA LEU A 136 60.96 3.76 4.29
C LEU A 136 61.75 3.98 2.99
N ARG A 137 61.25 4.80 2.07
CA ARG A 137 61.96 5.17 0.83
C ARG A 137 63.03 6.24 1.04
N ALA A 138 62.95 7.01 2.13
CA ALA A 138 63.90 8.06 2.47
C ALA A 138 65.11 7.55 3.28
N GLN A 139 65.05 6.31 3.78
CA GLN A 139 66.18 5.54 4.33
C GLN A 139 66.96 4.81 3.24
#